data_AF-A0A841V221-F1
#
_entry.id   AF-A0A841V221-F1
#
_cell.length_a   1.000
_cell.length_b   1.000
_cell.length_c   1.000
_cell.angle_alpha   90.00
_cell.angle_beta   90.00
_cell.angle_gamma   90.00
#
_symmetry.space_group_name_H-M   'P 1'
#
loop_
_entity.id
_entity.type
_entity.pdbx_description
1 polymer ?
#
loop_
_entity_poly.entity_id
_entity_poly.type
_entity_poly.pdbx_seq_one_letter_code
_entity_poly.pdbx_strand_id
1 'polypeptide(L)'
;MFDRDSIRGFSALLTLVGVASGLGFSFNAPAFSQATSNNLPLLLAQKNEKVRVAVLDFDYSGLSNPQWLTFLNGGASGVSDILVNKLVESGRYTVIERSRIDAVLREQNFGASGRVDAATAAQIGQILGVDVVIIGSITQFDLQKKQSGGSFIIFSTAKTETDAFVKLNVRAINTTTAEIITTAQGDGSANQSDGSTVVLGVGGGSQTSNEGKLLSIATDKAVAQVVDNLNNKADQIAATPRSLPTVTALVAAVAGNQVILNKGTGEGYRVGLRISIERTTQTVKDPQTGKVIRQITQPIGTLEIVEADGQSSVGRIITGNGFKIGDLAKPIR
;
A
#
# COMPACT_ATOMS: atom_id res chain seq x y z
N MET A 1 14.24 -79.45 8.76
CA MET A 1 15.63 -78.98 8.71
C MET A 1 15.77 -77.97 9.85
N PHE A 2 16.19 -78.49 11.01
CA PHE A 2 16.49 -77.81 12.29
C PHE A 2 17.69 -76.84 12.08
N ASP A 3 18.10 -75.89 12.92
CA ASP A 3 17.91 -75.51 14.33
C ASP A 3 18.48 -74.07 14.45
N ARG A 4 17.92 -73.14 15.24
CA ARG A 4 18.36 -72.67 16.57
C ARG A 4 19.86 -72.71 16.92
N ASP A 5 20.20 -71.62 17.60
CA ASP A 5 21.23 -71.43 18.61
C ASP A 5 22.69 -71.28 18.18
N SER A 6 23.36 -70.46 19.00
CA SER A 6 24.73 -70.63 19.47
C SER A 6 25.72 -69.57 18.94
N ILE A 7 26.47 -68.79 19.73
CA ILE A 7 26.58 -68.54 21.18
C ILE A 7 27.79 -67.61 21.38
N ARG A 8 27.70 -66.79 22.42
CA ARG A 8 28.79 -66.25 23.26
C ARG A 8 29.78 -65.23 22.67
N GLY A 9 29.84 -64.13 23.41
CA GLY A 9 30.90 -63.16 23.34
C GLY A 9 32.23 -63.66 23.88
N PHE A 10 33.25 -62.83 23.69
CA PHE A 10 34.43 -62.82 24.51
C PHE A 10 34.86 -61.38 24.76
N SER A 11 34.84 -61.02 26.03
CA SER A 11 35.53 -59.87 26.59
C SER A 11 37.03 -60.13 26.53
N ALA A 12 37.81 -59.21 25.99
CA ALA A 12 39.23 -59.12 26.28
C ALA A 12 39.65 -57.64 26.32
N LEU A 13 39.65 -57.12 27.54
CA LEU A 13 40.41 -55.95 27.93
C LEU A 13 41.90 -56.34 27.83
N LEU A 14 42.68 -55.68 26.96
CA LEU A 14 44.14 -55.73 27.05
C LEU A 14 44.70 -54.32 26.89
N THR A 15 44.97 -53.71 28.04
CA THR A 15 45.82 -52.54 28.18
C THR A 15 47.26 -52.97 27.88
N LEU A 16 47.89 -52.40 26.85
CA LEU A 16 49.34 -52.39 26.73
C LEU A 16 49.81 -50.97 26.37
N VAL A 17 50.43 -50.33 27.35
CA VAL A 17 51.26 -49.14 27.17
C VAL A 17 52.63 -49.64 26.69
N GLY A 18 53.16 -49.09 25.61
CA GLY A 18 54.49 -49.45 25.13
C GLY A 18 54.89 -48.74 23.84
N VAL A 19 55.70 -47.70 23.99
CA VAL A 19 56.31 -46.82 22.99
C VAL A 19 57.25 -47.58 22.05
N ALA A 20 57.15 -47.37 20.73
CA ALA A 20 58.28 -47.45 19.79
C ALA A 20 57.93 -46.87 18.40
N SER A 21 58.36 -45.62 18.19
CA SER A 21 59.13 -45.15 17.01
C SER A 21 58.89 -45.81 15.64
N GLY A 22 58.19 -45.05 14.79
CA GLY A 22 58.73 -44.61 13.49
C GLY A 22 58.74 -45.61 12.34
N LEU A 23 57.67 -45.63 11.56
CA LEU A 23 57.68 -45.57 10.09
C LEU A 23 56.33 -44.97 9.65
N GLY A 24 56.35 -43.73 9.17
CA GLY A 24 55.15 -42.97 8.83
C GLY A 24 54.48 -43.51 7.57
N PHE A 25 53.36 -44.20 7.74
CA PHE A 25 52.34 -44.33 6.70
C PHE A 25 51.31 -43.21 6.90
N SER A 26 51.38 -42.20 6.06
CA SER A 26 50.38 -41.12 6.00
C SER A 26 49.11 -41.67 5.37
N PHE A 27 48.13 -42.07 6.19
CA PHE A 27 46.76 -42.20 5.70
C PHE A 27 46.20 -40.79 5.49
N ASN A 28 46.00 -40.40 4.23
CA ASN A 28 45.27 -39.20 3.88
C ASN A 28 43.77 -39.48 4.13
N ALA A 29 43.33 -39.35 5.38
CA ALA A 29 41.90 -39.31 5.68
C ALA A 29 41.35 -37.99 5.12
N PRO A 30 40.22 -38.00 4.38
CA PRO A 30 39.55 -36.75 4.07
C PRO A 30 39.14 -36.12 5.40
N ALA A 31 39.71 -34.94 5.68
CA ALA A 31 39.27 -34.13 6.79
C ALA A 31 37.76 -33.90 6.65
N PHE A 32 36.99 -34.40 7.61
CA PHE A 32 35.65 -33.89 7.84
C PHE A 32 35.82 -32.44 8.26
N SER A 33 35.83 -31.55 7.26
CA SER A 33 35.73 -30.12 7.47
C SER A 33 34.45 -29.90 8.26
N GLN A 34 34.60 -29.40 9.48
CA GLN A 34 33.49 -28.86 10.23
C GLN A 34 32.77 -27.90 9.28
N ALA A 35 31.46 -28.11 9.10
CA ALA A 35 30.62 -27.14 8.44
C ALA A 35 30.64 -25.90 9.33
N THR A 36 31.62 -25.02 9.09
CA THR A 36 31.60 -23.63 9.51
C THR A 36 30.23 -23.11 9.12
N SER A 37 29.52 -22.60 10.11
CA SER A 37 28.28 -21.86 9.96
C SER A 37 28.47 -20.88 8.80
N ASN A 38 27.99 -21.25 7.63
CA ASN A 38 27.74 -20.31 6.56
C ASN A 38 26.62 -19.42 7.08
N ASN A 39 27.02 -18.39 7.83
CA ASN A 39 26.31 -17.13 7.87
C ASN A 39 26.31 -16.63 6.43
N LEU A 40 25.43 -17.21 5.60
CA LEU A 40 24.85 -16.52 4.48
C LEU A 40 24.38 -15.21 5.08
N PRO A 41 24.95 -14.05 4.70
CA PRO A 41 24.40 -12.80 5.17
C PRO A 41 22.94 -12.84 4.75
N LEU A 42 22.06 -12.65 5.73
CA LEU A 42 20.61 -12.47 5.59
C LEU A 42 20.36 -11.13 4.86
N LEU A 43 20.95 -11.01 3.66
CA LEU A 43 21.06 -9.82 2.84
C LEU A 43 20.46 -10.10 1.47
N LEU A 44 19.38 -10.87 1.43
CA LEU A 44 18.54 -11.02 0.25
C LEU A 44 17.10 -10.92 0.70
N ALA A 45 16.48 -9.79 0.33
CA ALA A 45 15.10 -9.39 0.55
C ALA A 45 14.73 -8.79 1.92
N GLN A 46 15.42 -7.72 2.35
CA GLN A 46 14.63 -6.55 2.79
C GLN A 46 13.90 -6.03 1.55
N LYS A 47 12.78 -6.68 1.20
CA LYS A 47 11.85 -6.14 0.20
C LYS A 47 11.45 -4.77 0.76
N ASN A 48 12.00 -3.71 0.17
CA ASN A 48 11.65 -2.34 0.53
C ASN A 48 10.13 -2.24 0.43
N GLU A 49 9.48 -2.26 1.58
CA GLU A 49 8.05 -2.46 1.63
C GLU A 49 7.39 -1.19 1.16
N LYS A 50 6.71 -1.27 0.01
CA LYS A 50 6.05 -0.14 -0.63
C LYS A 50 5.05 0.48 0.34
N VAL A 51 5.09 1.81 0.46
CA VAL A 51 4.18 2.58 1.32
C VAL A 51 2.75 2.30 0.90
N ARG A 52 1.86 2.03 1.87
CA ARG A 52 0.43 1.89 1.59
C ARG A 52 -0.25 3.22 1.54
N VAL A 53 -1.00 3.42 0.47
CA VAL A 53 -1.64 4.69 0.17
C VAL A 53 -3.12 4.47 -0.11
N ALA A 54 -3.98 5.30 0.47
CA ALA A 54 -5.35 5.47 0.02
C ALA A 54 -5.49 6.83 -0.66
N VAL A 55 -6.23 6.89 -1.77
CA VAL A 55 -6.55 8.13 -2.48
C VAL A 55 -8.02 8.41 -2.24
N LEU A 56 -8.34 9.51 -1.56
CA LEU A 56 -9.72 9.97 -1.41
C LEU A 56 -10.16 10.78 -2.63
N ASP A 57 -11.47 10.95 -2.76
CA ASP A 57 -12.03 11.78 -3.81
C ASP A 57 -11.62 13.24 -3.67
N PHE A 58 -11.51 13.90 -4.82
CA PHE A 58 -11.03 15.27 -4.90
C PHE A 58 -12.16 16.24 -4.56
N ASP A 59 -11.83 17.32 -3.86
CA ASP A 59 -12.75 18.43 -3.61
C ASP A 59 -12.87 19.31 -4.87
N TYR A 60 -14.11 19.51 -5.32
CA TYR A 60 -14.48 20.32 -6.50
C TYR A 60 -15.16 21.65 -6.15
N SER A 61 -15.33 21.96 -4.86
CA SER A 61 -16.06 23.15 -4.39
C SER A 61 -15.46 24.50 -4.82
N GLY A 62 -14.20 24.51 -5.28
CA GLY A 62 -13.56 25.69 -5.86
C GLY A 62 -13.98 25.99 -7.30
N LEU A 63 -14.75 25.09 -7.94
CA LEU A 63 -15.20 25.26 -9.32
C LEU A 63 -16.54 25.98 -9.36
N SER A 64 -16.58 27.10 -10.09
CA SER A 64 -17.77 27.95 -10.22
C SER A 64 -18.69 27.57 -11.39
N ASN A 65 -18.27 26.65 -12.27
CA ASN A 65 -19.04 26.28 -13.45
C ASN A 65 -19.74 24.91 -13.27
N PRO A 66 -21.07 24.87 -13.09
CA PRO A 66 -21.81 23.64 -12.82
C PRO A 66 -21.82 22.65 -14.00
N GLN A 67 -21.55 23.12 -15.23
CA GLN A 67 -21.44 22.23 -16.39
C GLN A 67 -20.26 21.26 -16.25
N TRP A 68 -19.13 21.73 -15.70
CA TRP A 68 -17.94 20.91 -15.49
C TRP A 68 -18.11 19.88 -14.36
N LEU A 69 -18.91 20.21 -13.34
CA LEU A 69 -19.21 19.27 -12.25
C LEU A 69 -19.91 18.01 -12.76
N THR A 70 -20.69 18.08 -13.83
CA THR A 70 -21.34 16.90 -14.44
C THR A 70 -20.31 15.99 -15.12
N PHE A 71 -19.31 16.57 -15.79
CA PHE A 71 -18.19 15.82 -16.37
C PHE A 71 -17.27 15.21 -15.31
N LEU A 72 -17.14 15.85 -14.15
CA LEU A 72 -16.29 15.38 -13.05
C LEU A 72 -16.97 14.37 -12.12
N ASN A 73 -18.27 14.53 -11.87
CA ASN A 73 -19.07 13.61 -11.03
C ASN A 73 -19.62 12.39 -11.81
N GLY A 74 -19.69 12.45 -13.14
CA GLY A 74 -20.29 11.39 -13.96
C GLY A 74 -19.53 11.01 -15.24
N GLY A 75 -18.33 11.55 -15.47
CA GLY A 75 -17.52 11.30 -16.67
C GLY A 75 -16.56 10.10 -16.56
N ALA A 76 -16.00 9.71 -17.71
CA ALA A 76 -15.36 8.43 -18.01
C ALA A 76 -14.13 8.01 -17.16
N SER A 77 -13.62 8.83 -16.23
CA SER A 77 -12.64 8.45 -15.20
C SER A 77 -12.56 9.57 -14.16
N GLY A 78 -12.78 9.28 -12.88
CA GLY A 78 -12.58 10.26 -11.82
C GLY A 78 -11.10 10.66 -11.71
N VAL A 79 -10.80 11.89 -11.29
CA VAL A 79 -9.41 12.33 -11.08
C VAL A 79 -8.67 11.45 -10.07
N SER A 80 -9.39 10.98 -9.04
CA SER A 80 -8.91 9.97 -8.08
C SER A 80 -8.55 8.65 -8.77
N ASP A 81 -9.36 8.17 -9.71
CA ASP A 81 -9.11 6.91 -10.43
C ASP A 81 -7.88 7.01 -11.34
N ILE A 82 -7.73 8.11 -12.08
CA ILE A 82 -6.54 8.37 -12.92
C ILE A 82 -5.29 8.40 -12.04
N LEU A 83 -5.38 9.05 -10.87
CA LEU A 83 -4.27 9.11 -9.92
C LEU A 83 -3.92 7.74 -9.35
N VAL A 84 -4.92 6.95 -8.95
CA VAL A 84 -4.74 5.57 -8.49
C VAL A 84 -4.01 4.74 -9.55
N ASN A 85 -4.48 4.78 -10.80
CA ASN A 85 -3.88 4.02 -11.89
C ASN A 85 -2.39 4.38 -12.07
N LYS A 86 -2.06 5.68 -12.17
CA LYS A 86 -0.67 6.12 -12.33
C LYS A 86 0.22 5.81 -11.11
N LEU A 87 -0.32 5.86 -9.88
CA LEU A 87 0.40 5.47 -8.66
C LEU A 87 0.69 3.96 -8.61
N VAL A 88 -0.24 3.14 -9.11
CA VAL A 88 -0.03 1.68 -9.23
C VAL A 88 1.00 1.39 -10.31
N GLU A 89 0.88 2.04 -11.48
CA GLU A 89 1.83 1.93 -12.61
C GLU A 89 3.25 2.33 -12.22
N SER A 90 3.42 3.35 -11.35
CA SER A 90 4.75 3.77 -10.88
C SER A 90 5.47 2.67 -10.10
N GLY A 91 4.73 1.70 -9.57
CA GLY A 91 5.28 0.59 -8.80
C GLY A 91 5.92 0.99 -7.47
N ARG A 92 5.81 2.25 -7.02
CA ARG A 92 6.42 2.73 -5.76
C ARG A 92 5.49 2.58 -4.54
N TYR A 93 4.19 2.46 -4.77
CA TYR A 93 3.17 2.44 -3.72
C TYR A 93 2.34 1.16 -3.76
N THR A 94 1.75 0.80 -2.63
CA THR A 94 0.66 -0.18 -2.55
C THR A 94 -0.64 0.60 -2.37
N VAL A 95 -1.41 0.75 -3.44
CA VAL A 95 -2.64 1.55 -3.40
C VAL A 95 -3.83 0.69 -2.98
N ILE A 96 -4.68 1.21 -2.10
CA ILE A 96 -5.91 0.54 -1.69
C ILE A 96 -7.05 0.83 -2.67
N GLU A 97 -7.84 -0.21 -2.95
CA GLU A 97 -9.02 -0.10 -3.80
C GLU A 97 -10.08 0.86 -3.23
N ARG A 98 -10.69 1.63 -4.12
CA ARG A 98 -11.75 2.59 -3.80
C ARG A 98 -12.96 1.96 -3.11
N SER A 99 -13.34 0.74 -3.50
CA SER A 99 -14.45 -0.01 -2.88
C SER A 99 -14.31 -0.19 -1.36
N ARG A 100 -13.07 -0.31 -0.86
CA ARG A 100 -12.79 -0.40 0.58
C ARG A 100 -12.94 0.96 1.26
N ILE A 101 -12.55 2.03 0.59
CA ILE A 101 -12.75 3.40 1.06
C ILE A 101 -14.25 3.67 1.17
N ASP A 102 -15.03 3.36 0.14
CA ASP A 102 -16.47 3.57 0.11
C ASP A 102 -17.21 2.77 1.18
N ALA A 103 -16.73 1.57 1.52
CA ALA A 103 -17.26 0.78 2.63
C ALA A 103 -17.03 1.48 3.97
N VAL A 104 -15.83 2.00 4.22
CA VAL A 104 -15.49 2.72 5.46
C VAL A 104 -16.28 4.04 5.56
N LEU A 105 -16.37 4.81 4.47
CA LEU A 105 -17.10 6.07 4.44
C LEU A 105 -18.60 5.87 4.76
N ARG A 106 -19.23 4.82 4.20
CA ARG A 106 -20.63 4.48 4.49
C ARG A 106 -20.85 4.01 5.93
N GLU A 107 -19.97 3.17 6.46
CA GLU A 107 -20.10 2.60 7.81
C GLU A 107 -19.92 3.68 8.90
N GLN A 108 -18.94 4.56 8.73
CA GLN A 108 -18.60 5.57 9.72
C GLN A 108 -19.34 6.90 9.51
N ASN A 109 -20.20 6.97 8.48
CA ASN A 109 -20.89 8.19 8.06
C ASN A 109 -19.93 9.37 7.91
N PHE A 110 -18.71 9.11 7.42
CA PHE A 110 -17.73 10.15 7.17
C PHE A 110 -18.20 11.01 6.00
N GLY A 111 -18.68 12.21 6.32
CA GLY A 111 -18.78 13.36 5.42
C GLY A 111 -19.78 13.23 4.27
N ALA A 112 -21.03 13.63 4.52
CA ALA A 112 -21.99 14.06 3.50
C ALA A 112 -21.59 15.37 2.76
N SER A 113 -20.45 15.98 3.13
CA SER A 113 -20.03 17.32 2.68
C SER A 113 -19.00 17.33 1.55
N GLY A 114 -18.51 16.17 1.07
CA GLY A 114 -17.53 16.08 -0.02
C GLY A 114 -16.14 16.67 0.29
N ARG A 115 -15.94 17.27 1.47
CA ARG A 115 -14.68 17.85 1.91
C ARG A 115 -14.13 17.11 3.11
N VAL A 116 -12.95 16.52 2.95
CA VAL A 116 -12.23 15.79 3.99
C VAL A 116 -11.03 16.62 4.44
N ASP A 117 -10.94 16.92 5.73
CA ASP A 117 -9.77 17.57 6.32
C ASP A 117 -8.66 16.56 6.69
N ALA A 118 -7.50 17.06 7.11
CA ALA A 118 -6.36 16.18 7.41
C ALA A 118 -6.63 15.22 8.58
N ALA A 119 -7.38 15.67 9.60
CA ALA A 119 -7.73 14.87 10.76
C ALA A 119 -8.67 13.72 10.39
N THR A 120 -9.72 14.01 9.62
CA THR A 120 -10.68 13.01 9.13
C THR A 120 -10.01 12.04 8.16
N ALA A 121 -9.15 12.54 7.26
CA ALA A 121 -8.37 11.70 6.35
C ALA A 121 -7.47 10.72 7.12
N ALA A 122 -6.79 11.18 8.18
CA ALA A 122 -5.98 10.32 9.02
C ALA A 122 -6.80 9.22 9.71
N GLN A 123 -7.99 9.54 10.24
CA GLN A 123 -8.90 8.56 10.84
C GLN A 123 -9.37 7.50 9.82
N ILE A 124 -9.78 7.92 8.63
CA ILE A 124 -10.15 7.01 7.54
C ILE A 124 -8.96 6.10 7.20
N GLY A 125 -7.76 6.68 7.10
CA GLY A 125 -6.55 5.93 6.80
C GLY A 125 -6.17 4.91 7.87
N GLN A 126 -6.37 5.22 9.16
CA GLN A 126 -6.14 4.28 10.27
C GLN A 126 -7.09 3.09 10.21
N ILE A 127 -8.35 3.30 9.82
CA ILE A 127 -9.34 2.23 9.65
C ILE A 127 -8.97 1.35 8.44
N LEU A 128 -8.51 1.97 7.35
CA LEU A 128 -8.04 1.28 6.16
C LEU A 128 -6.67 0.60 6.35
N GLY A 129 -5.96 0.90 7.44
CA GLY A 129 -4.62 0.38 7.72
C GLY A 129 -3.58 0.83 6.70
N VAL A 130 -3.69 2.06 6.19
CA VAL A 130 -2.71 2.67 5.28
C VAL A 130 -1.79 3.63 6.03
N ASP A 131 -0.57 3.80 5.54
CA ASP A 131 0.42 4.68 6.15
C ASP A 131 0.17 6.15 5.77
N VAL A 132 -0.32 6.36 4.55
CA VAL A 132 -0.53 7.69 3.98
C VAL A 132 -1.90 7.76 3.30
N VAL A 133 -2.60 8.85 3.52
CA VAL A 133 -3.82 9.19 2.78
C VAL A 133 -3.53 10.39 1.90
N ILE A 134 -3.90 10.27 0.63
CA ILE A 134 -3.83 11.33 -0.35
C ILE A 134 -5.21 11.96 -0.48
N ILE A 135 -5.28 13.26 -0.22
CA ILE A 135 -6.45 14.09 -0.51
C ILE A 135 -6.07 15.15 -1.53
N GLY A 136 -7.03 15.58 -2.35
CA GLY A 136 -6.77 16.61 -3.35
C GLY A 136 -7.94 17.54 -3.57
N SER A 137 -7.67 18.65 -4.24
CA SER A 137 -8.68 19.57 -4.74
C SER A 137 -8.35 20.03 -6.14
N ILE A 138 -9.40 20.29 -6.91
CA ILE A 138 -9.28 20.88 -8.25
C ILE A 138 -9.48 22.38 -8.13
N THR A 139 -8.43 23.14 -8.39
CA THR A 139 -8.45 24.60 -8.25
C THR A 139 -8.73 25.33 -9.56
N GLN A 140 -8.50 24.67 -10.69
CA GLN A 140 -8.85 25.21 -12.00
C GLN A 140 -9.30 24.08 -12.92
N PHE A 141 -10.41 24.29 -13.61
CA PHE A 141 -10.94 23.37 -14.61
C PHE A 141 -11.75 24.21 -15.61
N ASP A 142 -11.13 24.58 -16.72
CA ASP A 142 -11.68 25.58 -17.63
C ASP A 142 -11.37 25.28 -19.10
N LEU A 143 -12.22 25.81 -19.99
CA LEU A 143 -12.08 25.76 -21.44
C LEU A 143 -12.20 27.16 -22.01
N GLN A 144 -11.15 27.63 -22.68
CA GLN A 144 -11.11 28.93 -23.31
C GLN A 144 -11.18 28.78 -24.82
N LYS A 145 -12.21 29.38 -25.42
CA LYS A 145 -12.35 29.45 -26.88
C LYS A 145 -11.92 30.83 -27.37
N LYS A 146 -10.91 30.88 -28.24
CA LYS A 146 -10.46 32.09 -28.92
C LYS A 146 -10.85 32.00 -30.37
N GLN A 147 -11.68 32.94 -30.81
CA GLN A 147 -12.06 33.06 -32.22
C GLN A 147 -11.32 34.25 -32.83
N SER A 148 -10.63 34.02 -33.93
CA SER A 148 -9.93 35.05 -34.69
C SER A 148 -10.24 34.85 -36.17
N GLY A 149 -10.54 35.93 -36.88
CA GLY A 149 -10.97 35.82 -38.27
C GLY A 149 -10.98 37.17 -38.96
N GLY A 150 -10.90 37.12 -40.28
CA GLY A 150 -10.92 38.30 -41.14
C GLY A 150 -11.90 38.07 -42.29
N SER A 151 -12.70 39.08 -42.60
CA SER A 151 -13.66 39.03 -43.70
C SER A 151 -13.33 40.10 -44.73
N PHE A 152 -13.20 39.69 -45.97
CA PHE A 152 -13.04 40.51 -47.16
C PHE A 152 -14.16 40.17 -48.15
N ILE A 153 -14.44 41.08 -49.10
CA ILE A 153 -15.61 41.00 -50.01
C ILE A 153 -15.77 39.63 -50.69
N ILE A 154 -14.65 38.97 -51.03
CA ILE A 154 -14.62 37.71 -51.78
C ILE A 154 -14.22 36.51 -50.91
N PHE A 155 -13.65 36.77 -49.73
CA PHE A 155 -12.95 35.77 -48.92
C PHE A 155 -13.16 36.03 -47.44
N SER A 156 -13.57 35.01 -46.69
CA SER A 156 -13.56 35.06 -45.23
C SER A 156 -12.82 33.87 -44.64
N THR A 157 -12.01 34.13 -43.61
CA THR A 157 -11.33 33.11 -42.82
C THR A 157 -11.70 33.24 -41.35
N ALA A 158 -11.95 32.11 -40.71
CA ALA A 158 -12.21 32.03 -39.29
C ALA A 158 -11.37 30.89 -38.69
N LYS A 159 -10.67 31.18 -37.61
CA LYS A 159 -9.91 30.26 -36.79
C LYS A 159 -10.51 30.22 -35.39
N THR A 160 -10.82 29.03 -34.91
CA THR A 160 -11.26 28.79 -33.53
C THR A 160 -10.20 27.97 -32.82
N GLU A 161 -9.59 28.53 -31.78
CA GLU A 161 -8.70 27.82 -30.86
C GLU A 161 -9.46 27.49 -29.59
N THR A 162 -9.35 26.26 -29.10
CA THR A 162 -9.95 25.81 -27.85
C THR A 162 -8.83 25.30 -26.93
N ASP A 163 -8.58 26.00 -25.84
CA ASP A 163 -7.56 25.69 -24.84
C ASP A 163 -8.24 25.13 -23.57
N ALA A 164 -7.88 23.93 -23.15
CA ALA A 164 -8.30 23.33 -21.88
C ALA A 164 -7.21 23.52 -20.83
N PHE A 165 -7.59 23.91 -19.60
CA PHE A 165 -6.69 24.07 -18.47
C PHE A 165 -7.22 23.36 -17.23
N VAL A 166 -6.36 22.56 -16.60
CA VAL A 166 -6.65 21.87 -15.35
C VAL A 166 -5.53 22.10 -14.36
N LYS A 167 -5.86 22.45 -13.11
CA LYS A 167 -4.90 22.56 -12.00
C LYS A 167 -5.40 21.78 -10.80
N LEU A 168 -4.49 20.96 -10.27
CA LEU A 168 -4.75 20.03 -9.17
C LEU A 168 -3.77 20.31 -8.04
N ASN A 169 -4.26 20.30 -6.81
CA ASN A 169 -3.45 20.34 -5.61
C ASN A 169 -3.71 19.11 -4.77
N VAL A 170 -2.64 18.46 -4.32
CA VAL A 170 -2.69 17.19 -3.61
C VAL A 170 -1.84 17.28 -2.35
N ARG A 171 -2.34 16.65 -1.27
CA ARG A 171 -1.69 16.59 0.04
C ARG A 171 -1.59 15.14 0.47
N ALA A 172 -0.38 14.70 0.81
CA ALA A 172 -0.12 13.40 1.41
C ALA A 172 -0.07 13.57 2.93
N ILE A 173 -0.95 12.86 3.64
CA ILE A 173 -1.14 12.98 5.08
C ILE A 173 -0.72 11.68 5.76
N ASN A 174 0.08 11.79 6.83
CA ASN A 174 0.41 10.66 7.68
C ASN A 174 -0.82 10.26 8.50
N THR A 175 -1.22 8.98 8.43
CA THR A 175 -2.38 8.48 9.19
C THR A 175 -2.16 8.43 10.69
N THR A 176 -0.90 8.31 11.14
CA THR A 176 -0.54 8.24 12.57
C THR A 176 -0.54 9.62 13.22
N THR A 177 0.03 10.64 12.57
CA THR A 177 0.18 11.99 13.15
C THR A 177 -0.85 13.00 12.65
N ALA A 178 -1.60 12.68 11.60
CA ALA A 178 -2.48 13.60 10.88
C ALA A 178 -1.77 14.83 10.30
N GLU A 179 -0.44 14.77 10.14
CA GLU A 179 0.37 15.84 9.56
C GLU A 179 0.48 15.68 8.04
N ILE A 180 0.55 16.82 7.34
CA ILE A 180 0.84 16.86 5.91
C ILE A 180 2.34 16.58 5.73
N ILE A 181 2.67 15.41 5.19
CA ILE A 181 4.05 15.01 4.89
C ILE A 181 4.56 15.84 3.72
N THR A 182 3.75 15.92 2.66
CA THR A 182 4.11 16.66 1.47
C THR A 182 2.90 17.11 0.68
N THR A 183 3.13 18.11 -0.17
CA THR A 183 2.18 18.58 -1.16
C THR A 183 2.75 18.40 -2.56
N ALA A 184 1.86 18.17 -3.50
CA ALA A 184 2.14 18.10 -4.92
C ALA A 184 1.10 18.92 -5.68
N GLN A 185 1.56 19.64 -6.69
CA GLN A 185 0.70 20.36 -7.61
C GLN A 185 0.92 19.78 -9.01
N GLY A 186 -0.12 19.80 -9.83
CA GLY A 186 -0.01 19.48 -11.24
C GLY A 186 -0.88 20.40 -12.07
N ASP A 187 -0.32 20.85 -13.18
CA ASP A 187 -0.95 21.71 -14.14
C ASP A 187 -0.99 20.99 -15.49
N GLY A 188 -2.13 21.01 -16.15
CA GLY A 188 -2.33 20.33 -17.42
C GLY A 188 -3.04 21.22 -18.41
N SER A 189 -2.57 21.18 -19.67
CA SER A 189 -3.19 21.90 -20.76
C SER A 189 -3.29 21.06 -22.03
N ALA A 190 -4.35 21.30 -22.79
CA ALA A 190 -4.57 20.68 -24.10
C ALA A 190 -5.25 21.67 -25.04
N ASN A 191 -4.73 21.81 -26.25
CA ASN A 191 -5.20 22.82 -27.20
C ASN A 191 -5.65 22.15 -28.49
N GLN A 192 -6.70 22.68 -29.12
CA GLN A 192 -7.21 22.29 -30.42
C GLN A 192 -7.40 23.54 -31.30
N SER A 193 -7.02 23.45 -32.58
CA SER A 193 -7.22 24.53 -33.55
C SER A 193 -8.05 24.05 -34.72
N ASP A 194 -9.15 24.75 -34.98
CA ASP A 194 -10.07 24.50 -36.08
C ASP A 194 -10.11 25.72 -37.01
N GLY A 195 -10.21 25.48 -38.32
CA GLY A 195 -10.18 26.51 -39.34
C GLY A 195 -11.32 26.35 -40.34
N SER A 196 -11.91 27.48 -40.74
CA SER A 196 -12.93 27.57 -41.79
C SER A 196 -12.57 28.66 -42.78
N THR A 197 -12.72 28.35 -44.06
CA THR A 197 -12.48 29.28 -45.17
C THR A 197 -13.67 29.27 -46.10
N VAL A 198 -14.10 30.46 -46.52
CA VAL A 198 -15.20 30.63 -47.48
C VAL A 198 -14.72 31.55 -48.59
N VAL A 199 -14.83 31.09 -49.83
CA VAL A 199 -14.49 31.82 -51.05
C VAL A 199 -15.73 31.85 -51.93
N LEU A 200 -16.24 33.05 -52.26
CA LEU A 200 -17.40 33.21 -53.16
C LEU A 200 -18.61 32.31 -52.82
N GLY A 201 -18.90 32.14 -51.52
CA GLY A 201 -20.02 31.32 -51.04
C GLY A 201 -19.76 29.81 -51.01
N VAL A 202 -18.59 29.35 -51.47
CA VAL A 202 -18.14 27.96 -51.34
C VAL A 202 -17.23 27.86 -50.12
N GLY A 203 -17.64 27.06 -49.12
CA GLY A 203 -16.95 26.93 -47.84
C GLY A 203 -16.36 25.55 -47.61
N GLY A 204 -15.16 25.51 -47.01
CA GLY A 204 -14.50 24.30 -46.52
C GLY A 204 -13.84 24.56 -45.18
N GLY A 205 -14.02 23.64 -44.22
CA GLY A 205 -13.45 23.78 -42.88
C GLY A 205 -13.57 22.49 -42.06
N SER A 206 -12.69 22.38 -41.06
CA SER A 206 -12.75 21.32 -40.05
C SER A 206 -13.35 21.90 -38.78
N GLN A 207 -14.49 21.38 -38.34
CA GLN A 207 -15.05 21.71 -37.02
C GLN A 207 -15.06 20.44 -36.18
N THR A 208 -14.34 20.46 -35.05
CA THR A 208 -14.21 19.30 -34.17
C THR A 208 -14.55 19.69 -32.73
N SER A 209 -15.75 19.36 -32.27
CA SER A 209 -16.17 19.57 -30.88
C SER A 209 -15.59 18.46 -29.98
N ASN A 210 -14.39 18.69 -29.44
CA ASN A 210 -13.65 17.75 -28.60
C ASN A 210 -13.41 18.28 -27.17
N GLU A 211 -14.26 19.18 -26.67
CA GLU A 211 -14.11 19.86 -25.38
C GLU A 211 -13.86 18.88 -24.22
N GLY A 212 -14.66 17.82 -24.13
CA GLY A 212 -14.48 16.77 -23.12
C GLY A 212 -13.15 16.03 -23.27
N LYS A 213 -12.72 15.73 -24.49
CA LYS A 213 -11.44 15.07 -24.77
C LYS A 213 -10.25 15.94 -24.38
N LEU A 214 -10.30 17.25 -24.66
CA LEU A 214 -9.24 18.18 -24.28
C LEU A 214 -9.13 18.30 -22.76
N LEU A 215 -10.25 18.39 -22.05
CA LEU A 215 -10.26 18.38 -20.58
C LEU A 215 -9.75 17.06 -20.02
N SER A 216 -10.08 15.90 -20.60
CA SER A 216 -9.52 14.61 -20.18
C SER A 216 -8.01 14.55 -20.39
N ILE A 217 -7.49 15.04 -21.52
CA ILE A 217 -6.04 15.10 -21.79
C ILE A 217 -5.34 16.04 -20.81
N ALA A 218 -5.90 17.24 -20.58
CA ALA A 218 -5.37 18.19 -19.61
C ALA A 218 -5.37 17.59 -18.19
N THR A 219 -6.45 16.90 -17.81
CA THR A 219 -6.54 16.19 -16.53
C THR A 219 -5.46 15.12 -16.40
N ASP A 220 -5.28 14.26 -17.42
CA ASP A 220 -4.26 13.21 -17.39
C ASP A 220 -2.85 13.78 -17.23
N LYS A 221 -2.53 14.88 -17.94
CA LYS A 221 -1.26 15.60 -17.80
C LYS A 221 -1.07 16.18 -16.40
N ALA A 222 -2.10 16.82 -15.84
CA ALA A 222 -2.04 17.38 -14.50
C ALA A 222 -1.78 16.28 -13.45
N VAL A 223 -2.49 15.14 -13.57
CA VAL A 223 -2.30 14.00 -12.67
C VAL A 223 -0.92 13.37 -12.84
N ALA A 224 -0.42 13.23 -14.08
CA ALA A 224 0.93 12.73 -14.32
C ALA A 224 1.98 13.60 -13.62
N GLN A 225 1.87 14.92 -13.72
CA GLN A 225 2.78 15.84 -13.03
C GLN A 225 2.67 15.74 -11.49
N VAL A 226 1.45 15.55 -10.94
CA VAL A 226 1.28 15.27 -9.51
C VAL A 226 2.03 13.99 -9.12
N VAL A 227 1.88 12.91 -9.90
CA VAL A 227 2.53 11.62 -9.61
C VAL A 227 4.05 11.74 -9.69
N ASP A 228 4.58 12.46 -10.67
CA ASP A 228 6.02 12.73 -10.76
C ASP A 228 6.52 13.49 -9.52
N ASN A 229 5.78 14.50 -9.08
CA ASN A 229 6.10 15.25 -7.86
C ASN A 229 6.03 14.38 -6.59
N LEU A 230 5.06 13.48 -6.50
CA LEU A 230 4.96 12.52 -5.38
C LEU A 230 6.09 11.50 -5.42
N ASN A 231 6.42 10.97 -6.61
CA ASN A 231 7.53 10.04 -6.82
C ASN A 231 8.87 10.67 -6.44
N ASN A 232 9.10 11.93 -6.83
CA ASN A 232 10.32 12.66 -6.48
C ASN A 232 10.48 12.85 -4.97
N LYS A 233 9.38 12.80 -4.22
CA LYS A 233 9.36 12.90 -2.74
C LYS A 233 9.02 11.57 -2.07
N ALA A 234 9.04 10.45 -2.80
CA ALA A 234 8.63 9.15 -2.29
C ALA A 234 9.47 8.69 -1.11
N ASP A 235 10.74 9.10 -1.04
CA ASP A 235 11.61 8.74 0.09
C ASP A 235 11.20 9.46 1.38
N GLN A 236 10.67 10.70 1.29
CA GLN A 236 10.08 11.42 2.43
C GLN A 236 8.77 10.75 2.88
N ILE A 237 7.97 10.30 1.91
CA ILE A 237 6.76 9.54 2.16
C ILE A 237 7.09 8.19 2.82
N ALA A 238 8.16 7.53 2.39
CA ALA A 238 8.62 6.24 2.93
C ALA A 238 9.33 6.34 4.29
N ALA A 239 9.95 7.48 4.59
CA ALA A 239 10.58 7.75 5.89
C ALA A 239 9.56 8.00 7.01
N THR A 240 8.27 8.09 6.68
CA THR A 240 7.19 8.30 7.64
C THR A 240 7.02 7.06 8.53
N PRO A 241 6.89 7.20 9.86
CA PRO A 241 6.69 6.06 10.75
C PRO A 241 5.44 5.30 10.33
N ARG A 242 5.62 4.01 10.03
CA ARG A 242 4.54 3.15 9.55
C ARG A 242 3.42 3.05 10.58
N SER A 243 2.20 3.11 10.10
CA SER A 243 1.02 2.94 10.93
C SER A 243 0.97 1.49 11.43
N LEU A 244 0.82 1.32 12.75
CA LEU A 244 0.55 -0.01 13.28
C LEU A 244 -0.89 -0.40 12.91
N PRO A 245 -1.16 -1.68 12.57
CA PRO A 245 -2.51 -2.13 12.36
C PRO A 245 -3.38 -1.87 13.59
N THR A 246 -4.50 -1.18 13.43
CA THR A 246 -5.47 -0.93 14.51
C THR A 246 -6.27 -2.19 14.84
N VAL A 247 -6.35 -3.14 13.90
CA VAL A 247 -7.13 -4.38 14.03
C VAL A 247 -6.30 -5.43 14.76
N THR A 248 -6.80 -5.90 15.90
CA THR A 248 -6.21 -7.03 16.64
C THR A 248 -6.48 -8.34 15.91
N ALA A 249 -5.44 -9.14 15.70
CA ALA A 249 -5.57 -10.47 15.10
C ALA A 249 -5.74 -11.54 16.18
N LEU A 250 -6.10 -12.74 15.75
CA LEU A 250 -6.18 -13.93 16.57
C LEU A 250 -5.24 -15.00 16.02
N VAL A 251 -4.66 -15.77 16.92
CA VAL A 251 -3.92 -16.98 16.54
C VAL A 251 -4.90 -17.99 15.96
N ALA A 252 -4.75 -18.28 14.67
CA ALA A 252 -5.54 -19.26 13.93
C ALA A 252 -4.96 -20.67 14.05
N ALA A 253 -3.63 -20.80 14.05
CA ALA A 253 -2.93 -22.07 14.22
C ALA A 253 -1.50 -21.86 14.76
N VAL A 254 -0.95 -22.91 15.37
CA VAL A 254 0.44 -22.96 15.85
C VAL A 254 1.07 -24.22 15.29
N ALA A 255 2.12 -24.07 14.47
CA ALA A 255 2.81 -25.16 13.81
C ALA A 255 4.32 -25.04 14.07
N GLY A 256 4.82 -25.80 15.05
CA GLY A 256 6.22 -25.77 15.45
C GLY A 256 6.64 -24.37 15.94
N ASN A 257 7.56 -23.73 15.21
CA ASN A 257 8.05 -22.38 15.53
C ASN A 257 7.30 -21.26 14.80
N GLN A 258 6.23 -21.58 14.09
CA GLN A 258 5.42 -20.64 13.33
C GLN A 258 4.00 -20.54 13.92
N VAL A 259 3.47 -19.32 13.92
CA VAL A 259 2.12 -18.98 14.39
C VAL A 259 1.38 -18.33 13.23
N ILE A 260 0.23 -18.86 12.87
CA ILE A 260 -0.61 -18.32 11.79
C ILE A 260 -1.67 -17.43 12.41
N LEU A 261 -1.84 -16.22 11.88
CA LEU A 261 -2.82 -15.23 12.30
C LEU A 261 -3.94 -15.08 11.27
N ASN A 262 -5.16 -14.83 11.74
CA ASN A 262 -6.35 -14.62 10.89
C ASN A 262 -6.44 -13.22 10.23
N LYS A 263 -5.31 -12.52 10.15
CA LYS A 263 -5.19 -11.18 9.57
C LYS A 263 -3.92 -11.10 8.74
N GLY A 264 -4.03 -10.44 7.60
CA GLY A 264 -2.96 -10.36 6.62
C GLY A 264 -2.66 -8.93 6.19
N THR A 265 -2.10 -8.80 4.99
CA THR A 265 -1.75 -7.51 4.39
C THR A 265 -2.97 -6.61 4.22
N GLY A 266 -4.16 -7.19 4.08
CA GLY A 266 -5.44 -6.46 4.01
C GLY A 266 -5.64 -5.56 5.22
N GLU A 267 -5.42 -6.09 6.42
CA GLU A 267 -5.60 -5.38 7.70
C GLU A 267 -4.33 -4.75 8.25
N GLY A 268 -3.20 -4.87 7.53
CA GLY A 268 -1.94 -4.22 7.88
C GLY A 268 -0.87 -5.11 8.50
N TYR A 269 -1.09 -6.43 8.57
CA TYR A 269 -0.09 -7.39 9.02
C TYR A 269 0.94 -7.62 7.91
N ARG A 270 2.21 -7.35 8.20
CA ARG A 270 3.30 -7.21 7.23
C ARG A 270 4.54 -7.93 7.67
N VAL A 271 5.33 -8.41 6.73
CA VAL A 271 6.66 -8.98 7.02
C VAL A 271 7.53 -7.96 7.77
N GLY A 272 8.16 -8.38 8.86
CA GLY A 272 8.95 -7.55 9.77
C GLY A 272 8.13 -6.90 10.91
N LEU A 273 6.80 -6.96 10.88
CA LEU A 273 5.96 -6.44 11.96
C LEU A 273 6.14 -7.29 13.23
N ARG A 274 6.38 -6.63 14.36
CA ARG A 274 6.42 -7.27 15.68
C ARG A 274 5.04 -7.26 16.32
N ILE A 275 4.69 -8.39 16.90
CA ILE A 275 3.38 -8.62 17.53
C ILE A 275 3.62 -9.19 18.93
N SER A 276 2.86 -8.68 19.89
CA SER A 276 2.70 -9.27 21.21
C SER A 276 1.53 -10.25 21.18
N ILE A 277 1.78 -11.50 21.59
CA ILE A 277 0.71 -12.46 21.84
C ILE A 277 0.28 -12.36 23.30
N GLU A 278 -1.01 -12.13 23.51
CA GLU A 278 -1.61 -12.01 24.81
C GLU A 278 -2.77 -12.99 24.99
N ARG A 279 -2.90 -13.57 26.19
CA ARG A 279 -4.04 -14.42 26.55
C ARG A 279 -4.98 -13.68 27.46
N THR A 280 -6.28 -13.74 27.16
CA THR A 280 -7.32 -13.25 28.06
C THR A 280 -7.36 -14.13 29.30
N THR A 281 -6.95 -13.58 30.45
CA THR A 281 -6.95 -14.30 31.74
C THR A 281 -8.23 -14.06 32.51
N GLN A 282 -8.85 -12.89 32.36
CA GLN A 282 -10.12 -12.56 33.00
C GLN A 282 -10.98 -11.69 32.09
N THR A 283 -12.29 -11.92 32.14
CA THR A 283 -13.29 -11.06 31.49
C THR A 283 -14.10 -10.38 32.57
N VAL A 284 -13.89 -9.08 32.74
CA VAL A 284 -14.67 -8.23 33.63
C VAL A 284 -16.00 -7.95 32.96
N LYS A 285 -17.09 -8.33 33.63
CA LYS A 285 -18.46 -8.07 33.20
C LYS A 285 -19.10 -7.02 34.09
N ASP A 286 -20.03 -6.29 33.51
CA ASP A 286 -20.92 -5.39 34.24
C ASP A 286 -21.82 -6.22 35.18
N PRO A 287 -21.84 -5.91 36.48
CA PRO A 287 -22.59 -6.69 37.46
C PRO A 287 -24.12 -6.56 37.30
N GLN A 288 -24.61 -5.52 36.63
CA GLN A 288 -26.05 -5.29 36.41
C GLN A 288 -26.51 -5.79 35.03
N THR A 289 -25.68 -5.61 33.99
CA THR A 289 -26.08 -5.94 32.61
C THR A 289 -25.47 -7.24 32.09
N GLY A 290 -24.49 -7.82 32.78
CA GLY A 290 -23.76 -9.00 32.33
C GLY A 290 -22.89 -8.79 31.09
N LYS A 291 -22.87 -7.57 30.54
CA LYS A 291 -22.11 -7.20 29.36
C LYS A 291 -20.62 -7.18 29.68
N VAL A 292 -19.78 -7.67 28.77
CA VAL A 292 -18.32 -7.62 28.94
C VAL A 292 -17.85 -6.17 28.91
N ILE A 293 -17.23 -5.71 30.00
CA ILE A 293 -16.65 -4.37 30.14
C ILE A 293 -15.19 -4.39 29.67
N ARG A 294 -14.42 -5.38 30.10
CA ARG A 294 -12.97 -5.41 29.85
C ARG A 294 -12.43 -6.83 29.84
N GLN A 295 -11.51 -7.11 28.93
CA GLN A 295 -10.71 -8.33 28.95
C GLN A 295 -9.34 -7.98 29.50
N ILE A 296 -8.99 -8.56 30.64
CA ILE A 296 -7.65 -8.50 31.19
C ILE A 296 -6.82 -9.54 30.45
N THR A 297 -5.73 -9.09 29.84
CA THR A 297 -4.84 -9.91 29.03
C THR A 297 -3.45 -9.95 29.64
N GLN A 298 -2.77 -11.08 29.48
CA GLN A 298 -1.39 -11.27 29.92
C GLN A 298 -0.49 -11.58 28.72
N PRO A 299 0.65 -10.89 28.54
CA PRO A 299 1.58 -11.19 27.46
C PRO A 299 2.23 -12.55 27.68
N ILE A 300 2.19 -13.39 26.65
CA ILE A 300 2.76 -14.75 26.65
C ILE A 300 4.10 -14.75 25.91
N GLY A 301 4.23 -13.90 24.89
CA GLY A 301 5.41 -13.86 24.05
C GLY A 301 5.30 -12.88 22.90
N THR A 302 6.32 -12.85 22.06
CA THR A 302 6.40 -11.99 20.88
C THR A 302 6.70 -12.79 19.63
N LEU A 303 6.15 -12.33 18.51
CA LEU A 303 6.40 -12.88 17.20
C LEU A 303 6.73 -11.78 16.20
N GLU A 304 7.46 -12.14 15.16
CA GLU A 304 7.77 -11.31 14.01
C GLU A 304 7.15 -11.96 12.77
N ILE A 305 6.35 -11.20 12.04
CA ILE A 305 5.74 -11.70 10.81
C ILE A 305 6.84 -11.94 9.77
N VAL A 306 6.90 -13.16 9.25
CA VAL A 306 7.85 -13.57 8.22
C VAL A 306 7.20 -13.71 6.85
N GLU A 307 5.89 -13.91 6.81
CA GLU A 307 5.09 -14.02 5.59
C GLU A 307 3.69 -13.44 5.83
N ALA A 308 3.09 -12.81 4.82
CA ALA A 308 1.73 -12.31 4.89
C ALA A 308 1.05 -12.40 3.52
N ASP A 309 -0.19 -12.90 3.51
CA ASP A 309 -1.09 -12.90 2.37
C ASP A 309 -2.24 -11.90 2.60
N GLY A 310 -3.22 -11.82 1.69
CA GLY A 310 -4.32 -10.85 1.78
C GLY A 310 -5.28 -11.03 2.96
N GLN A 311 -5.30 -12.20 3.60
CA GLN A 311 -6.28 -12.60 4.63
C GLN A 311 -5.63 -13.17 5.90
N SER A 312 -4.38 -13.61 5.83
CA SER A 312 -3.64 -14.29 6.89
C SER A 312 -2.17 -13.87 6.92
N SER A 313 -1.49 -14.13 8.02
CA SER A 313 -0.05 -13.91 8.14
C SER A 313 0.61 -14.99 8.99
N VAL A 314 1.88 -15.25 8.71
CA VAL A 314 2.70 -16.23 9.42
C VAL A 314 3.77 -15.49 10.21
N GLY A 315 3.74 -15.66 11.52
CA GLY A 315 4.71 -15.17 12.49
C GLY A 315 5.73 -16.23 12.87
N ARG A 316 7.00 -15.84 12.93
CA ARG A 316 8.05 -16.58 13.62
C ARG A 316 8.10 -16.15 15.08
N ILE A 317 8.11 -17.12 15.99
CA ILE A 317 8.22 -16.86 17.43
C ILE A 317 9.61 -16.26 17.73
N ILE A 318 9.65 -15.11 18.40
CA ILE A 318 10.89 -14.52 18.94
C ILE A 318 11.05 -14.92 20.41
N THR A 319 10.01 -14.72 21.21
CA THR A 319 10.00 -15.05 22.64
C THR A 319 8.67 -15.66 23.06
N GLY A 320 8.69 -16.44 24.15
CA GLY A 320 7.51 -17.08 24.69
C GLY A 320 7.24 -18.47 24.13
N ASN A 321 6.32 -19.18 24.76
CA ASN A 321 5.94 -20.55 24.41
C ASN A 321 4.47 -20.80 24.78
N GLY A 322 3.93 -21.95 24.37
CA GLY A 322 2.58 -22.37 24.78
C GLY A 322 1.45 -21.50 24.21
N PHE A 323 1.65 -20.92 23.02
CA PHE A 323 0.61 -20.22 22.27
C PHE A 323 -0.55 -21.16 21.95
N LYS A 324 -1.77 -20.64 22.00
CA LYS A 324 -3.00 -21.38 21.74
C LYS A 324 -3.84 -20.66 20.70
N ILE A 325 -4.62 -21.45 19.96
CA ILE A 325 -5.64 -20.92 19.05
C ILE A 325 -6.59 -20.03 19.85
N GLY A 326 -6.85 -18.82 19.33
CA GLY A 326 -7.68 -17.80 19.97
C GLY A 326 -6.93 -16.82 20.88
N ASP A 327 -5.62 -16.97 21.09
CA ASP A 327 -4.83 -15.92 21.74
C ASP A 327 -4.83 -14.63 20.87
N LEU A 328 -4.80 -13.47 21.53
CA LEU A 328 -4.84 -12.16 20.90
C LEU A 328 -3.46 -11.76 20.39
N ALA A 329 -3.38 -11.31 19.15
CA ALA A 329 -2.18 -10.83 18.50
C ALA A 329 -2.28 -9.31 18.31
N LYS A 330 -1.55 -8.57 19.16
CA LYS A 330 -1.53 -7.10 19.15
C LYS A 330 -0.24 -6.57 18.54
N PRO A 331 -0.32 -5.67 17.54
CA PRO A 331 0.86 -5.03 16.98
C PRO A 331 1.59 -4.18 18.01
N ILE A 332 2.91 -4.28 18.06
CA ILE A 332 3.78 -3.49 18.93
C ILE A 332 4.79 -2.71 18.10
N ARG A 333 5.19 -1.54 18.61
CA ARG A 333 6.27 -0.73 18.01
C ARG A 333 7.64 -1.36 18.25
#